data_AF-A0A8T0U478-F1
#
_entry.id   AF-A0A8T0U478-F1
#
_cell.length_a   1.000
_cell.length_b   1.000
_cell.length_c   1.000
_cell.angle_alpha   90.00
_cell.angle_beta   90.00
_cell.angle_gamma   90.00
#
_symmetry.space_group_name_H-M   'P 1'
#
loop_
_entity.id
_entity.type
_entity.pdbx_description
1 polymer ?
#
loop_
_entity_poly.entity_id
_entity_poly.type
_entity_poly.pdbx_seq_one_letter_code
_entity_poly.pdbx_strand_id
1 'polypeptide(L)'
;MSDHNPLLLCTDNTPVGKKTSAFCFETSWINHPDFHPKVKEIWEKPVRGNNIIDIWNIKIKRVKKYLKGWSQNIKGHRRKEKNELQDELLLLESLEEDGPLPAELLQRKTDIQTVLSKMLAEEEQFWHKRANSKCLLKGDNNTEFFHRIANGKKRKNKIFSLSHDNTSIEGDE
;
A
#
# COMPACT_ATOMS: atom_id res chain seq x y z
N MET A 1 -17.31 37.03 10.39
CA MET A 1 -17.91 36.56 9.13
C MET A 1 -17.71 35.06 9.10
N SER A 2 -18.78 34.29 8.88
CA SER A 2 -18.76 32.83 9.02
C SER A 2 -18.10 32.19 7.79
N ASP A 3 -16.96 31.53 7.99
CA ASP A 3 -16.32 30.67 6.99
C ASP A 3 -17.11 29.37 6.85
N HIS A 4 -18.25 29.45 6.15
CA HIS A 4 -18.93 28.27 5.65
C HIS A 4 -18.18 27.79 4.41
N ASN A 5 -17.35 26.76 4.58
CA ASN A 5 -16.79 26.00 3.47
C ASN A 5 -17.85 24.96 3.05
N PRO A 6 -18.60 25.15 1.94
CA PRO A 6 -19.65 24.22 1.57
C PRO A 6 -19.07 22.85 1.23
N LEU A 7 -19.61 21.80 1.83
CA LEU A 7 -19.32 20.44 1.44
C LEU A 7 -19.90 20.21 0.03
N LEU A 8 -19.02 20.01 -0.95
CA LEU A 8 -19.40 19.54 -2.28
C LEU A 8 -19.95 18.11 -2.16
N LEU A 9 -21.27 18.00 -2.02
CA LEU A 9 -21.99 16.73 -2.08
C LEU A 9 -22.32 16.43 -3.55
N CYS A 10 -21.47 15.64 -4.22
CA CYS A 10 -21.82 15.01 -5.49
C CYS A 10 -22.89 13.93 -5.22
N THR A 11 -24.13 14.18 -5.62
CA THR A 11 -25.27 13.23 -5.56
C THR A 11 -25.39 12.36 -6.81
N ASP A 12 -24.49 12.56 -7.76
CA ASP A 12 -24.29 11.74 -8.94
C ASP A 12 -23.71 10.38 -8.54
N ASN A 13 -24.62 9.47 -8.19
CA ASN A 13 -24.45 8.02 -8.21
C ASN A 13 -24.20 7.49 -9.64
N THR A 14 -23.36 8.17 -10.42
CA THR A 14 -22.74 7.51 -11.56
C THR A 14 -21.85 6.44 -10.96
N PRO A 15 -22.08 5.14 -11.23
CA PRO A 15 -21.12 4.14 -10.82
C PRO A 15 -19.84 4.53 -11.55
N VAL A 16 -18.88 5.10 -10.82
CA VAL A 16 -17.53 5.34 -11.30
C VAL A 16 -17.08 3.97 -11.81
N GLY A 17 -17.17 3.76 -13.12
CA GLY A 17 -17.01 2.46 -13.73
C GLY A 17 -15.72 1.89 -13.18
N LYS A 18 -15.77 0.65 -12.63
CA LYS A 18 -14.68 0.02 -11.87
C LYS A 18 -13.36 0.49 -12.44
N LYS A 19 -12.68 1.42 -11.77
CA LYS A 19 -11.39 1.94 -12.24
C LYS A 19 -10.51 0.71 -12.38
N THR A 20 -10.29 0.26 -13.61
CA THR A 20 -9.43 -0.88 -13.85
C THR A 20 -8.06 -0.40 -13.41
N SER A 21 -7.59 -0.88 -12.25
CA SER A 21 -6.29 -0.43 -11.75
C SER A 21 -5.29 -0.79 -12.84
N ALA A 22 -4.62 0.23 -13.37
CA ALA A 22 -3.56 0.01 -14.34
C ALA A 22 -2.60 -1.03 -13.77
N PHE A 23 -2.18 -1.97 -14.62
CA PHE A 23 -1.15 -2.92 -14.21
C PHE A 23 0.12 -2.14 -13.88
N CYS A 24 0.55 -2.20 -12.63
CA CYS A 24 1.85 -1.74 -12.20
C CYS A 24 2.70 -2.96 -11.89
N PHE A 25 3.89 -3.00 -12.45
CA PHE A 25 4.91 -3.93 -12.03
C PHE A 25 5.43 -3.51 -10.65
N GLU A 26 5.56 -4.46 -9.73
CA GLU A 26 6.15 -4.22 -8.42
C GLU A 26 7.57 -4.78 -8.39
N THR A 27 8.54 -3.97 -7.98
CA THR A 27 9.95 -4.38 -7.95
C THR A 27 10.21 -5.49 -6.96
N SER A 28 9.40 -5.60 -5.90
CA SER A 28 9.49 -6.70 -4.93
C SER A 28 9.22 -8.07 -5.55
N TRP A 29 8.51 -8.15 -6.68
CA TRP A 29 8.26 -9.40 -7.37
C TRP A 29 9.55 -10.09 -7.83
N ILE A 30 10.58 -9.31 -8.18
CA ILE A 30 11.87 -9.84 -8.65
C ILE A 30 12.54 -10.70 -7.58
N ASN A 31 12.34 -10.35 -6.30
CA ASN A 31 12.94 -11.04 -5.17
C ASN A 31 12.16 -12.30 -4.76
N HIS A 32 10.98 -12.56 -5.35
CA HIS A 32 10.21 -13.75 -5.04
C HIS A 32 10.85 -14.97 -5.73
N PRO A 33 11.09 -16.09 -5.03
CA PRO A 33 11.81 -17.25 -5.58
C PRO A 33 11.15 -17.79 -6.86
N ASP A 34 9.83 -17.84 -6.90
CA ASP A 34 9.08 -18.34 -8.06
C ASP A 34 9.01 -17.38 -9.26
N PHE A 35 9.39 -16.11 -9.10
CA PHE A 35 9.20 -15.10 -10.15
C PHE A 35 9.99 -15.44 -11.42
N HIS A 36 11.31 -15.61 -11.29
CA HIS A 36 12.18 -15.88 -12.42
C HIS A 36 11.84 -17.20 -13.14
N PRO A 37 11.69 -18.34 -12.43
CA PRO A 37 11.30 -19.60 -13.05
C PRO A 37 10.00 -19.49 -13.85
N LYS A 38 8.97 -18.86 -13.29
CA LYS A 38 7.66 -18.77 -13.95
C LYS A 38 7.64 -17.80 -15.11
N VAL A 39 8.30 -16.65 -15.00
CA VAL A 39 8.41 -15.70 -16.12
C VAL A 39 9.17 -16.34 -17.27
N LYS A 40 10.27 -17.05 -17.00
CA LYS A 40 11.04 -17.79 -18.02
C LYS A 40 10.16 -18.83 -18.72
N GLU A 41 9.47 -19.67 -17.95
CA GLU A 41 8.55 -20.69 -18.48
C GLU A 41 7.51 -20.08 -19.43
N ILE A 42 6.92 -18.93 -19.07
CA ILE A 42 5.92 -18.25 -19.90
C ILE A 42 6.55 -17.62 -21.14
N TRP A 43 7.76 -17.06 -21.01
CA TRP A 43 8.47 -16.37 -22.07
C TRP A 43 8.96 -17.31 -23.17
N GLU A 44 9.35 -18.52 -22.81
CA GLU A 44 9.85 -19.54 -23.73
C GLU A 44 8.72 -20.22 -24.54
N LYS A 45 7.45 -20.06 -24.13
CA LYS A 45 6.31 -20.64 -24.87
C LYS A 45 6.28 -20.11 -26.31
N PRO A 46 6.10 -20.99 -27.32
CA PRO A 46 6.10 -20.61 -28.71
C PRO A 46 4.97 -19.61 -29.01
N VAL A 47 5.25 -18.70 -29.93
CA VAL A 47 4.34 -17.65 -30.39
C VAL A 47 4.42 -17.60 -31.90
N ARG A 48 3.27 -17.57 -32.57
CA ARG A 48 3.15 -17.23 -33.98
C ARG A 48 2.75 -15.76 -34.08
N GLY A 49 3.45 -15.01 -34.93
CA GLY A 49 3.17 -13.59 -35.20
C GLY A 49 3.66 -13.23 -36.59
N ASN A 50 3.11 -12.18 -37.17
CA ASN A 50 3.42 -11.78 -38.55
C ASN A 50 4.77 -11.07 -38.65
N ASN A 51 5.23 -10.47 -37.56
CA ASN A 51 6.55 -9.85 -37.43
C ASN A 51 7.10 -10.00 -36.00
N ILE A 52 8.35 -9.56 -35.81
CA ILE A 52 9.06 -9.66 -34.52
C ILE A 52 8.35 -8.86 -33.42
N ILE A 53 7.78 -7.70 -33.77
CA ILE A 53 7.07 -6.81 -32.84
C ILE A 53 5.81 -7.51 -32.29
N ASP A 54 5.06 -8.21 -33.15
CA ASP A 54 3.87 -8.97 -32.76
C ASP A 54 4.22 -10.11 -31.81
N ILE A 55 5.30 -10.85 -32.12
CA ILE A 55 5.79 -11.93 -31.27
C ILE A 55 6.14 -11.37 -29.88
N TRP A 56 6.89 -10.27 -29.82
CA TRP A 56 7.28 -9.63 -28.58
C TRP A 56 6.06 -9.13 -27.78
N ASN A 57 5.12 -8.46 -28.45
CA ASN A 57 3.87 -7.98 -27.85
C ASN A 57 3.04 -9.13 -27.25
N ILE A 58 2.94 -10.26 -27.94
CA ILE A 58 2.22 -11.44 -27.44
C ILE A 58 2.92 -12.00 -26.19
N LYS A 59 4.24 -12.13 -26.20
CA LYS A 59 5.01 -12.60 -25.04
C LYS A 59 4.82 -11.69 -23.82
N ILE A 60 4.92 -10.38 -24.00
CA ILE A 60 4.68 -9.41 -22.92
C ILE A 60 3.25 -9.48 -22.41
N LYS A 61 2.25 -9.58 -23.29
CA LYS A 61 0.85 -9.73 -22.88
C LYS A 61 0.62 -10.99 -22.05
N ARG A 62 1.27 -12.12 -22.40
CA ARG A 62 1.20 -13.37 -21.63
C ARG A 62 1.78 -13.20 -20.23
N VAL A 63 3.01 -12.66 -20.14
CA VAL A 63 3.67 -12.40 -18.85
C VAL A 63 2.83 -11.44 -18.01
N LYS A 64 2.37 -10.33 -18.59
CA LYS A 64 1.50 -9.35 -17.91
C LYS A 64 0.22 -9.97 -17.37
N LYS A 65 -0.46 -10.82 -18.16
CA LYS A 65 -1.69 -11.51 -17.75
C LYS A 65 -1.42 -12.43 -16.56
N TYR A 66 -0.35 -13.21 -16.62
CA TYR A 66 0.07 -14.07 -15.51
C TYR A 66 0.39 -13.27 -14.25
N LEU A 67 1.26 -12.27 -14.34
CA LEU A 67 1.67 -11.44 -13.20
C LEU A 67 0.48 -10.74 -12.54
N LYS A 68 -0.52 -10.33 -13.32
CA LYS A 68 -1.75 -9.75 -12.78
C LYS A 68 -2.52 -10.74 -11.90
N GLY A 69 -2.66 -12.01 -12.31
CA GLY A 69 -3.31 -13.03 -11.49
C GLY A 69 -2.45 -13.45 -10.31
N TRP A 70 -1.18 -13.74 -10.55
CA TRP A 70 -0.22 -14.18 -9.55
C TRP A 70 -0.05 -13.17 -8.41
N SER A 71 0.06 -11.88 -8.73
CA SER A 71 0.18 -10.83 -7.70
C SER A 71 -1.08 -10.67 -6.84
N GLN A 72 -2.27 -10.89 -7.40
CA GLN A 72 -3.50 -10.92 -6.61
C GLN A 72 -3.56 -12.15 -5.73
N ASN A 73 -3.07 -13.29 -6.23
CA ASN A 73 -3.01 -14.51 -5.44
C ASN A 73 -2.06 -14.36 -4.24
N ILE A 74 -0.84 -13.83 -4.44
CA ILE A 74 0.11 -13.55 -3.35
C ILE A 74 -0.53 -12.63 -2.30
N LYS A 75 -1.19 -11.55 -2.72
CA LYS A 75 -1.89 -10.65 -1.80
C LYS A 75 -3.02 -11.35 -1.05
N GLY A 76 -3.75 -12.23 -1.72
CA GLY A 76 -4.80 -13.05 -1.11
C GLY A 76 -4.24 -13.99 -0.05
N HIS A 77 -3.20 -14.75 -0.38
CA HIS A 77 -2.51 -15.63 0.57
C HIS A 77 -1.97 -14.87 1.79
N ARG A 78 -1.25 -13.76 1.56
CA ARG A 78 -0.71 -12.93 2.65
C ARG A 78 -1.81 -12.37 3.55
N ARG A 79 -2.93 -11.93 2.98
CA ARG A 79 -4.08 -11.46 3.75
C ARG A 79 -4.71 -12.60 4.56
N LYS A 80 -4.84 -13.80 3.96
CA LYS A 80 -5.39 -14.97 4.65
C LYS A 80 -4.52 -15.37 5.84
N GLU A 81 -3.21 -15.50 5.62
CA GLU A 81 -2.22 -15.81 6.67
C GLU A 81 -2.27 -14.78 7.80
N LYS A 82 -2.32 -13.49 7.47
CA LYS A 82 -2.46 -12.42 8.48
C LYS A 82 -3.74 -12.56 9.30
N ASN A 83 -4.86 -12.87 8.65
CA ASN A 83 -6.13 -13.08 9.35
C ASN A 83 -6.08 -14.32 10.25
N GLU A 84 -5.54 -15.44 9.76
CA GLU A 84 -5.39 -16.67 10.55
C GLU A 84 -4.54 -16.44 11.81
N LEU A 85 -3.43 -15.70 11.68
CA LEU A 85 -2.59 -15.31 12.81
C LEU A 85 -3.31 -14.36 13.78
N GLN A 86 -4.13 -13.45 13.29
CA GLN A 86 -4.94 -12.55 14.14
C GLN A 86 -6.04 -13.30 14.89
N ASP A 87 -6.69 -14.26 14.23
CA ASP A 87 -7.72 -15.11 14.85
C ASP A 87 -7.09 -16.01 15.93
N GLU A 88 -5.91 -16.58 15.68
CA GLU A 88 -5.15 -17.35 16.68
C GLU A 88 -4.72 -16.47 17.87
N LEU A 89 -4.24 -15.24 17.61
CA LEU A 89 -3.88 -14.30 18.66
C LEU A 89 -5.08 -13.94 19.54
N LEU A 90 -6.25 -13.67 18.93
CA LEU A 90 -7.49 -13.37 19.63
C LEU A 90 -7.91 -14.53 20.56
N LEU A 91 -7.78 -15.78 20.09
CA LEU A 91 -8.06 -16.96 20.92
C LEU A 91 -7.12 -17.05 22.12
N LEU A 92 -5.82 -16.80 21.93
CA LEU A 92 -4.86 -16.81 23.03
C LEU A 92 -5.13 -15.69 24.03
N GLU A 93 -5.49 -14.50 23.58
CA GLU A 93 -5.85 -13.37 24.45
C GLU A 93 -7.13 -13.66 25.24
N SER A 94 -8.15 -14.27 24.62
CA SER A 94 -9.36 -14.70 25.31
C SER A 94 -9.07 -15.75 26.41
N LEU A 95 -8.18 -16.71 26.15
CA LEU A 95 -7.79 -17.70 27.17
C LEU A 95 -7.03 -17.07 28.34
N GLU A 96 -6.30 -15.98 28.08
CA GLU A 96 -5.56 -15.24 29.10
C GLU A 96 -6.50 -14.47 30.06
N GLU A 97 -7.69 -14.08 29.59
CA GLU A 97 -8.73 -13.47 30.43
C GLU A 97 -9.28 -14.47 31.47
N ASP A 98 -9.36 -15.75 31.11
CA ASP A 98 -9.84 -16.83 31.99
C ASP A 98 -8.77 -17.30 32.99
N GLY A 99 -7.49 -16.98 32.76
CA GLY A 99 -6.38 -17.33 33.64
C GLY A 99 -5.01 -17.26 32.98
N PRO A 100 -3.91 -17.44 33.74
CA PRO A 100 -2.56 -17.35 33.20
C PRO A 100 -2.29 -18.45 32.15
N LEU A 101 -1.77 -18.03 31.00
CA LEU A 101 -1.38 -18.95 29.93
C LEU A 101 -0.15 -19.80 30.33
N PRO A 102 -0.12 -21.09 29.94
CA PRO A 102 1.10 -21.91 30.00
C PRO A 102 2.25 -21.29 29.19
N ALA A 103 3.48 -21.59 29.58
CA ALA A 103 4.68 -21.03 28.95
C ALA A 103 4.75 -21.27 27.43
N GLU A 104 4.28 -22.43 26.95
CA GLU A 104 4.24 -22.75 25.52
C GLU A 104 3.29 -21.84 24.73
N LEU A 105 2.10 -21.56 25.29
CA LEU A 105 1.11 -20.69 24.66
C LEU A 105 1.53 -19.21 24.72
N LEU A 106 2.21 -18.80 25.80
CA LEU A 106 2.85 -17.49 25.87
C LEU A 106 3.93 -17.34 24.80
N GLN A 107 4.80 -18.34 24.62
CA GLN A 107 5.80 -18.32 23.56
C GLN A 107 5.14 -18.20 22.19
N ARG A 108 4.11 -19.02 21.92
CA ARG A 108 3.35 -18.96 20.67
C ARG A 108 2.74 -17.57 20.44
N LYS A 109 2.16 -16.96 21.47
CA LYS A 109 1.63 -15.58 21.40
C LYS A 109 2.71 -14.59 20.98
N THR A 110 3.89 -14.67 21.59
CA THR A 110 5.02 -13.78 21.23
C THR A 110 5.48 -14.03 19.79
N ASP A 111 5.57 -15.28 19.34
CA ASP A 111 5.96 -15.63 17.97
C ASP A 111 4.97 -15.02 16.97
N ILE A 112 3.66 -15.18 17.20
CA ILE A 112 2.61 -14.60 16.34
C ILE A 112 2.74 -13.07 16.27
N GLN A 113 2.94 -12.41 17.43
CA GLN A 113 3.12 -10.96 17.48
C GLN A 113 4.37 -10.51 16.70
N THR A 114 5.48 -11.25 16.78
CA THR A 114 6.69 -10.90 16.00
C THR A 114 6.47 -11.05 14.50
N VAL A 115 5.78 -12.12 14.06
CA VAL A 115 5.45 -12.35 12.66
C VAL A 115 4.52 -11.26 12.13
N LEU A 116 3.44 -10.95 12.84
CA LEU A 116 2.51 -9.88 12.46
C LEU A 116 3.22 -8.53 12.40
N SER A 117 4.08 -8.21 13.36
CA SER A 117 4.88 -6.98 13.35
C SER A 117 5.78 -6.89 12.11
N LYS A 118 6.42 -8.00 11.73
CA LYS A 118 7.23 -8.07 10.51
C LYS A 118 6.38 -7.87 9.25
N MET A 119 5.22 -8.52 9.16
CA MET A 119 4.30 -8.36 8.02
C MET A 119 3.84 -6.90 7.87
N LEU A 120 3.52 -6.23 8.98
CA LEU A 120 3.15 -4.81 8.99
C LEU A 120 4.29 -3.91 8.55
N ALA A 121 5.52 -4.17 9.01
CA ALA A 121 6.70 -3.41 8.59
C ALA A 121 6.96 -3.55 7.07
N GLU A 122 6.77 -4.75 6.50
CA GLU A 122 6.85 -4.94 5.04
C GLU A 122 5.77 -4.17 4.29
N GLU A 123 4.53 -4.17 4.79
CA GLU A 123 3.42 -3.40 4.23
C GLU A 123 3.70 -1.90 4.28
N GLU A 124 4.21 -1.40 5.41
CA GLU A 124 4.59 0.00 5.58
C GLU A 124 5.68 0.41 4.57
N GLN A 125 6.76 -0.38 4.48
CA GLN A 125 7.84 -0.13 3.51
C GLN A 125 7.32 -0.12 2.07
N PHE A 126 6.40 -1.03 1.75
CA PHE A 126 5.73 -1.07 0.45
C PHE A 126 4.95 0.22 0.17
N TRP A 127 4.12 0.67 1.12
CA TRP A 127 3.33 1.89 0.97
C TRP A 127 4.20 3.14 0.93
N HIS A 128 5.28 3.19 1.70
CA HIS A 128 6.25 4.28 1.70
C HIS A 128 6.94 4.42 0.35
N LYS A 129 7.44 3.32 -0.24
CA LYS A 129 8.03 3.32 -1.60
C LYS A 129 7.03 3.83 -2.64
N ARG A 130 5.77 3.40 -2.55
CA ARG A 130 4.71 3.80 -3.48
C ARG A 130 4.32 5.27 -3.33
N ALA A 131 4.22 5.75 -2.09
CA ALA A 131 3.95 7.15 -1.79
C ALA A 131 5.07 8.06 -2.32
N ASN A 132 6.32 7.67 -2.10
CA ASN A 132 7.49 8.40 -2.60
C ASN A 132 7.57 8.39 -4.12
N SER A 133 7.31 7.25 -4.78
CA SER A 133 7.22 7.19 -6.25
C SER A 133 6.12 8.11 -6.80
N LYS A 134 4.97 8.16 -6.13
CA LYS A 134 3.88 9.09 -6.48
C LYS A 134 4.28 10.55 -6.25
N CYS A 135 5.02 10.83 -5.19
CA CYS A 135 5.58 12.15 -4.90
C CYS A 135 6.61 12.56 -5.95
N LEU A 136 7.54 11.70 -6.33
CA LEU A 136 8.52 11.98 -7.37
C LEU A 136 7.86 12.22 -8.73
N LEU A 137 6.83 11.43 -9.09
CA LEU A 137 6.17 11.55 -10.39
C LEU A 137 5.24 12.78 -10.50
N LYS A 138 4.57 13.16 -9.40
CA LYS A 138 3.53 14.20 -9.40
C LYS A 138 3.90 15.46 -8.61
N GLY A 139 4.97 15.42 -7.84
CA GLY A 139 5.41 16.49 -6.95
C GLY A 139 6.17 17.59 -7.66
N ASP A 140 6.95 17.30 -8.70
CA ASP A 140 7.67 18.35 -9.45
C ASP A 140 6.83 19.01 -10.55
N ASN A 141 5.74 18.36 -10.94
CA ASN A 141 4.77 18.94 -11.86
C ASN A 141 3.74 19.74 -11.06
N ASN A 142 3.24 20.86 -11.63
CA ASN A 142 2.22 21.73 -11.04
C ASN A 142 0.83 21.05 -10.99
N THR A 143 0.77 19.88 -10.37
CA THR A 143 -0.42 19.04 -10.26
C THR A 143 -1.17 19.38 -8.99
N GLU A 144 -2.47 19.09 -8.98
CA GLU A 144 -3.31 19.21 -7.78
C GLU A 144 -2.70 18.47 -6.57
N PHE A 145 -1.96 17.38 -6.80
CA PHE A 145 -1.25 16.63 -5.78
C PHE A 145 -0.09 17.42 -5.16
N PHE A 146 0.72 18.11 -5.96
CA PHE A 146 1.77 18.99 -5.48
C PHE A 146 1.19 20.11 -4.61
N HIS A 147 0.16 20.80 -5.10
CA HIS A 147 -0.49 21.86 -4.33
C HIS A 147 -1.10 21.35 -3.02
N ARG A 148 -1.69 20.15 -3.01
CA ARG A 148 -2.24 19.55 -1.79
C ARG A 148 -1.15 19.25 -0.75
N ILE A 149 0.00 18.71 -1.17
CA ILE A 149 1.14 18.48 -0.28
C ILE A 149 1.76 19.80 0.19
N ALA A 150 1.99 20.75 -0.72
CA ALA A 150 2.57 22.05 -0.40
C ALA A 150 1.70 22.85 0.57
N ASN A 151 0.38 22.88 0.35
CA ASN A 151 -0.58 23.51 1.25
C ASN A 151 -0.66 22.79 2.61
N GLY A 152 -0.57 21.46 2.63
CA GLY A 152 -0.47 20.69 3.87
C GLY A 152 0.78 21.02 4.67
N LYS A 153 1.95 21.11 4.01
CA LYS A 153 3.21 21.55 4.62
C LYS A 153 3.14 23.00 5.10
N LYS A 154 2.58 23.91 4.30
CA LYS A 154 2.36 25.32 4.68
C LYS A 154 1.50 25.43 5.94
N ARG A 155 0.42 24.64 6.05
CA ARG A 155 -0.43 24.61 7.24
C ARG A 155 0.31 24.10 8.47
N LYS A 156 1.07 23.00 8.33
CA LYS A 156 1.84 22.41 9.45
C LYS A 156 2.97 23.33 9.91
N ASN A 157 3.59 24.06 8.99
CA ASN A 157 4.69 24.96 9.27
C ASN A 157 4.24 26.40 9.54
N LYS A 158 2.93 26.70 9.50
CA LYS A 158 2.40 28.01 9.89
C LYS A 158 2.49 28.07 11.42
N ILE A 159 3.46 28.85 11.90
CA ILE A 159 3.59 29.19 13.31
C ILE A 159 2.56 30.29 13.58
N PHE A 160 1.55 29.97 14.40
CA PHE A 160 0.47 30.91 14.73
C PHE A 160 0.87 31.85 15.86
N SER A 161 1.65 31.36 16.83
CA SER A 161 2.18 32.17 17.91
C SER A 161 3.51 31.59 18.43
N LEU A 162 4.34 32.48 18.98
CA LEU A 162 5.56 32.13 19.69
C LEU A 162 5.45 32.64 21.12
N SER A 163 5.69 31.76 22.09
CA SER A 163 5.75 32.14 23.51
C SER A 163 7.20 32.25 23.98
N HIS A 164 7.55 33.39 24.55
CA HIS A 164 8.83 33.62 25.23
C HIS A 164 8.56 34.39 26.51
N ASP A 165 9.05 33.92 27.66
CA ASP A 165 8.96 34.60 28.97
C ASP A 165 7.56 35.17 29.32
N ASN A 166 6.52 34.35 29.20
CA ASN A 166 5.10 34.69 29.44
C ASN A 166 4.49 35.75 28.51
N THR A 167 5.19 36.20 27.46
CA THR A 167 4.62 36.99 26.38
C THR A 167 4.33 36.11 25.16
N SER A 168 3.06 36.09 24.74
CA SER A 168 2.62 35.46 23.48
C SER A 168 2.71 36.49 22.37
N ILE A 169 3.52 36.22 21.34
CA ILE A 169 3.62 37.04 20.13
C ILE A 169 2.86 36.28 19.05
N GLU A 170 1.68 36.79 18.67
CA GLU A 170 0.86 36.28 17.57
C GLU A 170 1.30 36.95 16.26
N GLY A 171 1.38 36.17 15.16
CA GLY A 171 1.70 36.71 13.84
C GLY A 171 0.45 37.23 13.14
N ASP A 172 0.50 38.47 12.61
CA ASP A 172 -0.57 39.06 11.80
C ASP A 172 -0.89 38.22 10.54
N GLU A 173 -2.17 38.20 10.16
CA GLU A 173 -2.84 37.26 9.23
C GLU A 173 -2.12 36.92 7.92
#